data_AF-A0A7S0YXW7-F1
#
_entry.id   AF-A0A7S0YXW7-F1
#
_cell.length_a   1.000
_cell.length_b   1.000
_cell.length_c   1.000
_cell.angle_alpha   90.00
_cell.angle_beta   90.00
_cell.angle_gamma   90.00
#
_symmetry.space_group_name_H-M   'P 1'
#
loop_
_entity.id
_entity.type
_entity.pdbx_description
1 polymer ?
#
loop_
_entity_poly.entity_id
_entity_poly.type
_entity_poly.pdbx_seq_one_letter_code
_entity_poly.pdbx_strand_id
1 'polypeptide(L)'
;SGVYCVFGASEAVATAVSGGGYTCKSPAAASAGGVAFRVVEGTGRRELSSGQTFEYYGDVVVTGVVPCGGSLGGGTVVSVVGSGFGGTVECRFGATVVSGDDVRVVSNSLITCLSPAVNVPGGVAVEVSLNG
;
A
#
# COMPACT_ATOMS: atom_id res chain seq x y z
N SER A 1 -29.30 9.70 -6.68
CA SER A 1 -28.96 8.87 -5.50
C SER A 1 -27.44 8.74 -5.44
N GLY A 2 -26.83 8.85 -4.27
CA GLY A 2 -25.38 8.64 -4.11
C GLY A 2 -25.03 7.15 -4.05
N VAL A 3 -23.79 6.81 -4.42
CA VAL A 3 -23.20 5.49 -4.24
C VAL A 3 -22.16 5.57 -3.13
N TYR A 4 -22.09 4.54 -2.30
CA TYR A 4 -21.22 4.50 -1.12
C TYR A 4 -20.46 3.18 -1.07
N CYS A 5 -19.17 3.26 -0.76
CA CYS A 5 -18.38 2.12 -0.34
C CYS A 5 -18.50 1.94 1.16
N VAL A 6 -18.78 0.73 1.61
CA VAL A 6 -18.96 0.40 3.01
C VAL A 6 -17.90 -0.59 3.46
N PHE A 7 -17.12 -0.17 4.46
CA PHE A 7 -16.00 -0.88 5.08
C PHE A 7 -16.43 -1.28 6.50
N GLY A 8 -17.04 -2.45 6.64
CA GLY A 8 -17.65 -2.92 7.89
C GLY A 8 -18.78 -1.99 8.34
N ALA A 9 -18.50 -1.17 9.36
CA ALA A 9 -19.41 -0.18 9.93
C ALA A 9 -19.18 1.25 9.40
N SER A 10 -18.09 1.50 8.69
CA SER A 10 -17.73 2.81 8.15
C SER A 10 -18.12 2.93 6.68
N GLU A 11 -18.54 4.11 6.22
CA GLU A 11 -18.89 4.34 4.83
C GLU A 11 -18.16 5.56 4.24
N ALA A 12 -17.88 5.51 2.94
CA ALA A 12 -17.27 6.59 2.18
C ALA A 12 -18.06 6.85 0.90
N VAL A 13 -18.16 8.12 0.50
CA VAL A 13 -18.78 8.50 -0.76
C VAL A 13 -17.96 7.93 -1.91
N ALA A 14 -18.64 7.31 -2.87
CA ALA A 14 -18.02 6.76 -4.05
C ALA A 14 -18.15 7.69 -5.26
N THR A 15 -17.12 7.72 -6.09
CA THR A 15 -17.07 8.44 -7.36
C THR A 15 -17.12 7.43 -8.50
N ALA A 16 -18.04 7.60 -9.44
CA ALA A 16 -18.09 6.76 -10.63
C ALA A 16 -16.87 7.01 -11.53
N VAL A 17 -16.30 5.95 -12.08
CA VAL A 17 -15.18 6.02 -13.04
C VAL A 17 -15.62 5.54 -14.42
N SER A 18 -14.92 5.99 -15.46
CA SER A 18 -15.15 5.52 -16.83
C SER A 18 -14.96 4.00 -16.90
N GLY A 19 -15.90 3.31 -17.55
CA GLY A 19 -15.90 1.83 -17.60
C GLY A 19 -16.85 1.16 -16.59
N GLY A 20 -17.63 1.92 -15.82
CA GLY A 20 -18.72 1.38 -14.99
C GLY A 20 -18.31 0.92 -13.59
N GLY A 21 -17.18 1.42 -13.08
CA GLY A 21 -16.72 1.16 -11.72
C GLY A 21 -16.96 2.32 -10.75
N TYR A 22 -16.58 2.12 -9.49
CA TYR A 22 -16.59 3.14 -8.45
C TYR A 22 -15.23 3.19 -7.73
N THR A 23 -14.81 4.40 -7.33
CA THR A 23 -13.63 4.62 -6.48
C THR A 23 -14.03 5.36 -5.21
N CYS A 24 -13.35 5.07 -4.11
CA CYS A 24 -13.63 5.63 -2.80
C CYS A 24 -12.35 5.59 -1.95
N LYS A 25 -12.15 6.63 -1.14
CA LYS A 25 -11.08 6.64 -0.14
C LYS A 25 -11.55 5.88 1.08
N SER A 26 -10.81 4.85 1.50
CA SER A 26 -11.14 4.13 2.73
C SER A 26 -11.02 5.06 3.95
N PRO A 27 -11.95 4.99 4.91
CA PRO A 27 -11.81 5.64 6.21
C PRO A 27 -10.64 5.04 6.99
N ALA A 28 -10.08 5.80 7.94
CA ALA A 28 -9.09 5.25 8.87
C ALA A 28 -9.73 4.19 9.78
N ALA A 29 -8.97 3.14 10.10
CA ALA A 29 -9.36 2.11 11.06
C ALA A 29 -8.50 2.21 12.33
N ALA A 30 -9.09 1.85 13.47
CA ALA A 30 -8.39 1.88 14.76
C ALA A 30 -7.46 0.68 14.98
N SER A 31 -7.66 -0.41 14.23
CA SER A 31 -6.90 -1.65 14.34
C SER A 31 -6.73 -2.31 12.98
N ALA A 32 -5.63 -3.01 12.80
CA ALA A 32 -5.43 -3.88 11.64
C ALA A 32 -6.46 -5.02 11.62
N GLY A 33 -6.78 -5.51 10.43
CA GLY A 33 -7.65 -6.66 10.21
C GLY A 33 -8.63 -6.49 9.04
N GLY A 34 -9.28 -7.60 8.69
CA GLY A 34 -10.27 -7.66 7.62
C GLY A 34 -11.64 -7.13 8.06
N VAL A 35 -12.24 -6.28 7.23
CA VAL A 35 -13.64 -5.84 7.35
C VAL A 35 -14.42 -6.21 6.09
N ALA A 36 -15.70 -6.52 6.25
CA ALA A 36 -16.57 -6.78 5.10
C ALA A 36 -16.68 -5.53 4.21
N PHE A 37 -16.48 -5.69 2.91
CA PHE A 37 -16.60 -4.63 1.92
C PHE A 37 -17.84 -4.83 1.05
N ARG A 38 -18.61 -3.75 0.86
CA ARG A 38 -19.78 -3.74 -0.03
C ARG A 38 -19.97 -2.35 -0.65
N VAL A 39 -20.66 -2.31 -1.79
CA VAL A 39 -21.05 -1.08 -2.48
C VAL A 39 -22.57 -0.96 -2.47
N VAL A 40 -23.09 0.18 -2.04
CA VAL A 40 -24.53 0.42 -1.91
C VAL A 40 -24.98 1.70 -2.62
N GLU A 41 -26.22 1.72 -3.08
CA GLU A 41 -26.83 2.84 -3.81
C GLU A 41 -28.08 3.37 -3.10
N GLY A 42 -28.14 4.71 -2.98
CA GLY A 42 -29.34 5.43 -2.55
C GLY A 42 -29.72 5.23 -1.09
N THR A 43 -30.81 5.90 -0.69
CA THR A 43 -31.33 5.88 0.70
C THR A 43 -31.88 4.51 1.09
N GLY A 44 -32.36 3.74 0.13
CA GLY A 44 -32.80 2.35 0.33
C GLY A 44 -31.64 1.35 0.49
N ARG A 45 -30.38 1.80 0.43
CA ARG A 45 -29.16 0.98 0.55
C ARG A 45 -29.21 -0.30 -0.29
N ARG A 46 -29.59 -0.15 -1.56
CA ARG A 46 -29.57 -1.25 -2.52
C ARG A 46 -28.12 -1.72 -2.70
N GLU A 47 -27.86 -3.01 -2.47
CA GLU A 47 -26.52 -3.56 -2.72
C GLU A 47 -26.23 -3.64 -4.22
N LEU A 48 -25.11 -3.05 -4.63
CA LEU A 48 -24.55 -3.17 -5.98
C LEU A 48 -23.46 -4.24 -6.04
N SER A 49 -22.72 -4.43 -4.94
CA SER A 49 -21.69 -5.47 -4.78
C SER A 49 -21.54 -5.83 -3.29
N SER A 50 -21.31 -7.10 -2.98
CA SER A 50 -21.04 -7.59 -1.63
C SER A 50 -20.22 -8.89 -1.65
N GLY A 51 -19.71 -9.31 -0.48
CA GLY A 51 -18.93 -10.55 -0.31
C GLY A 51 -17.41 -10.39 -0.40
N GLN A 52 -16.91 -9.17 -0.52
CA GLN A 52 -15.47 -8.87 -0.48
C GLN A 52 -15.02 -8.59 0.96
N THR A 53 -13.72 -8.73 1.22
CA THR A 53 -13.08 -8.28 2.45
C THR A 53 -12.05 -7.22 2.10
N PHE A 54 -12.07 -6.10 2.82
CA PHE A 54 -11.03 -5.08 2.78
C PHE A 54 -10.12 -5.26 4.00
N GLU A 55 -8.82 -5.38 3.78
CA GLU A 55 -7.85 -5.57 4.85
C GLU A 55 -7.18 -4.25 5.23
N TYR A 56 -7.30 -3.87 6.50
CA TYR A 56 -6.51 -2.79 7.07
C TYR A 56 -5.20 -3.34 7.60
N TYR A 57 -4.09 -2.80 7.11
CA TYR A 57 -2.77 -3.13 7.63
C TYR A 57 -2.45 -2.29 8.87
N GLY A 58 -1.64 -2.86 9.75
CA GLY A 58 -1.02 -2.10 10.84
C GLY A 58 0.07 -1.17 10.31
N ASP A 59 0.57 -0.32 11.20
CA ASP A 59 1.66 0.61 10.85
C ASP A 59 2.92 -0.15 10.43
N VAL A 60 3.53 0.33 9.35
CA VAL A 60 4.86 -0.13 8.93
C VAL A 60 5.91 0.61 9.74
N VAL A 61 6.85 -0.15 10.30
CA VAL A 61 8.00 0.42 11.00
C VAL A 61 9.26 -0.04 10.31
N VAL A 62 10.06 0.91 9.84
CA VAL A 62 11.41 0.65 9.33
C VAL A 62 12.41 0.93 10.45
N THR A 63 13.25 -0.05 10.74
CA THR A 63 14.26 0.03 11.82
C THR A 63 15.69 0.02 11.30
N GLY A 64 15.91 -0.45 10.08
CA GLY A 64 17.25 -0.47 9.48
C GLY A 64 17.24 -0.78 7.99
N VAL A 65 18.32 -0.36 7.32
CA VAL A 65 18.58 -0.63 5.91
C VAL A 65 20.03 -1.07 5.73
N VAL A 66 20.25 -2.15 4.97
CA VAL A 66 21.60 -2.70 4.72
C VAL A 66 21.68 -3.34 3.32
N PRO A 67 22.71 -3.02 2.51
CA PRO A 67 23.68 -1.94 2.71
C PRO A 67 23.02 -0.55 2.64
N CYS A 68 23.63 0.46 3.29
CA CYS A 68 23.18 1.86 3.22
C CYS A 68 23.76 2.63 2.03
N GLY A 69 24.36 1.92 1.07
CA GLY A 69 24.96 2.48 -0.13
C GLY A 69 25.07 1.45 -1.25
N GLY A 70 25.24 1.94 -2.47
CA GLY A 70 25.24 1.13 -3.68
C GLY A 70 25.76 1.89 -4.90
N SER A 71 25.74 1.23 -6.05
CA SER A 71 26.16 1.82 -7.34
C SER A 71 25.15 2.85 -7.84
N LEU A 72 25.63 3.90 -8.53
CA LEU A 72 24.79 4.85 -9.27
C LEU A 72 23.94 4.15 -10.35
N GLY A 73 24.41 3.01 -10.88
CA GLY A 73 23.69 2.22 -11.87
C GLY A 73 22.44 1.50 -11.35
N GLY A 74 22.15 1.58 -10.05
CA GLY A 74 21.05 0.85 -9.43
C GLY A 74 21.33 -0.65 -9.29
N GLY A 75 20.29 -1.43 -9.01
CA GLY A 75 20.35 -2.89 -8.88
C GLY A 75 21.00 -3.40 -7.59
N THR A 76 21.34 -2.52 -6.65
CA THR A 76 21.84 -2.94 -5.33
C THR A 76 20.68 -3.55 -4.55
N VAL A 77 20.82 -4.80 -4.10
CA VAL A 77 19.83 -5.45 -3.23
C VAL A 77 19.93 -4.84 -1.83
N VAL A 78 18.96 -4.03 -1.46
CA VAL A 78 18.86 -3.40 -0.14
C VAL A 78 17.89 -4.21 0.72
N SER A 79 18.39 -4.73 1.83
CA SER A 79 17.55 -5.34 2.88
C SER A 79 16.99 -4.25 3.78
N VAL A 80 15.67 -4.23 3.95
CA VAL A 80 14.97 -3.32 4.84
C VAL A 80 14.38 -4.14 5.99
N VAL A 81 14.81 -3.82 7.21
CA VAL A 81 14.46 -4.53 8.44
C VAL A 81 13.44 -3.71 9.21
N GLY A 82 12.38 -4.36 9.73
CA GLY A 82 11.27 -3.65 10.32
C GLY A 82 10.17 -4.55 10.86
N SER A 83 8.94 -4.04 10.80
CA SER A 83 7.71 -4.79 11.10
C SER A 83 6.54 -4.27 10.28
N GLY A 84 5.51 -5.09 10.11
CA GLY A 84 4.29 -4.72 9.41
C GLY A 84 4.30 -5.01 7.92
N PHE A 85 5.29 -5.75 7.39
CA PHE A 85 5.40 -6.06 5.96
C PHE A 85 4.45 -7.19 5.50
N GLY A 86 3.17 -7.07 5.83
CA GLY A 86 2.16 -8.14 5.68
C GLY A 86 1.39 -8.20 4.37
N GLY A 87 1.70 -7.33 3.39
CA GLY A 87 0.94 -7.21 2.14
C GLY A 87 1.83 -6.96 0.92
N THR A 88 1.24 -6.41 -0.14
CA THR A 88 2.01 -5.87 -1.28
C THR A 88 2.79 -4.66 -0.79
N VAL A 89 4.11 -4.70 -0.94
CA VAL A 89 5.02 -3.69 -0.43
C VAL A 89 5.67 -2.95 -1.59
N GLU A 90 5.82 -1.64 -1.44
CA GLU A 90 6.64 -0.81 -2.31
C GLU A 90 7.76 -0.15 -1.48
N CYS A 91 8.93 -0.03 -2.09
CA CYS A 91 10.06 0.68 -1.52
C CYS A 91 10.21 2.03 -2.23
N ARG A 92 10.46 3.10 -1.47
CA ARG A 92 10.74 4.42 -2.02
C ARG A 92 12.14 4.86 -1.63
N PHE A 93 12.95 5.18 -2.64
CA PHE A 93 14.28 5.76 -2.51
C PHE A 93 14.21 7.24 -2.92
N GLY A 94 14.06 8.12 -1.93
CA GLY A 94 13.81 9.54 -2.18
C GLY A 94 12.52 9.76 -2.97
N ALA A 95 12.63 10.16 -4.24
CA ALA A 95 11.48 10.39 -5.12
C ALA A 95 11.10 9.17 -5.99
N THR A 96 11.93 8.12 -6.02
CA THR A 96 11.73 6.97 -6.90
C THR A 96 11.11 5.81 -6.15
N VAL A 97 9.96 5.34 -6.63
CA VAL A 97 9.27 4.15 -6.12
C VAL A 97 9.72 2.92 -6.93
N VAL A 98 10.01 1.83 -6.24
CA VAL A 98 10.26 0.51 -6.80
C VAL A 98 9.23 -0.48 -6.25
N SER A 99 8.69 -1.32 -7.14
CA SER A 99 7.60 -2.25 -6.84
C SER A 99 7.66 -3.47 -7.77
N GLY A 100 6.75 -4.44 -7.58
CA GLY A 100 6.72 -5.66 -8.39
C GLY A 100 7.96 -6.53 -8.15
N ASP A 101 8.60 -7.01 -9.23
CA ASP A 101 9.72 -7.94 -9.17
C ASP A 101 10.98 -7.35 -8.49
N ASP A 102 11.07 -6.03 -8.39
CA ASP A 102 12.16 -5.32 -7.72
C ASP A 102 12.00 -5.29 -6.19
N VAL A 103 10.85 -5.74 -5.66
CA VAL A 103 10.56 -5.85 -4.23
C VAL A 103 10.19 -7.28 -3.87
N ARG A 104 10.86 -7.82 -2.88
CA ARG A 104 10.56 -9.15 -2.34
C ARG A 104 10.30 -9.08 -0.85
N VAL A 105 9.10 -9.50 -0.45
CA VAL A 105 8.75 -9.71 0.96
C VAL A 105 9.33 -11.05 1.41
N VAL A 106 10.26 -11.01 2.36
CA VAL A 106 10.91 -12.22 2.91
C VAL A 106 10.16 -12.68 4.16
N SER A 107 9.74 -11.75 5.01
CA SER A 107 8.90 -11.97 6.19
C SER A 107 8.18 -10.68 6.57
N ASN A 108 7.33 -10.73 7.60
CA ASN A 108 6.69 -9.53 8.16
C ASN A 108 7.71 -8.48 8.68
N SER A 109 8.97 -8.87 8.89
CA SER A 109 10.05 -8.04 9.43
C SER A 109 11.24 -7.82 8.50
N LEU A 110 11.22 -8.40 7.30
CA LEU A 110 12.29 -8.26 6.33
C LEU A 110 11.74 -8.22 4.90
N ILE A 111 12.13 -7.19 4.16
CA ILE A 111 11.95 -7.12 2.71
C ILE A 111 13.31 -6.85 2.05
N THR A 112 13.42 -7.18 0.77
CA THR A 112 14.56 -6.78 -0.08
C THR A 112 14.05 -5.98 -1.25
N CYS A 113 14.71 -4.85 -1.54
CA CYS A 113 14.35 -3.93 -2.62
C CYS A 113 15.57 -3.66 -3.50
N LEU A 114 15.41 -3.67 -4.82
CA LEU A 114 16.47 -3.23 -5.74
C LEU A 114 16.52 -1.71 -5.77
N SER A 115 17.70 -1.14 -5.51
CA SER A 115 17.89 0.31 -5.59
C SER A 115 17.71 0.79 -7.03
N PRO A 116 17.00 1.90 -7.30
CA PRO A 116 16.92 2.47 -8.63
C PRO A 116 18.28 3.06 -9.06
N ALA A 117 18.46 3.25 -10.37
CA ALA A 117 19.59 4.00 -10.90
C ALA A 117 19.42 5.50 -10.67
N VAL A 118 20.50 6.19 -10.34
CA VAL A 118 20.52 7.65 -10.11
C VAL A 118 21.74 8.29 -10.78
N ASN A 119 21.58 9.51 -11.27
CA ASN A 119 22.65 10.22 -12.00
C ASN A 119 23.55 11.06 -11.09
N VAL A 120 23.14 11.27 -9.84
CA VAL A 120 23.83 12.13 -8.88
C VAL A 120 24.04 11.34 -7.58
N PRO A 121 25.28 11.24 -7.07
CA PRO A 121 25.53 10.63 -5.77
C PRO A 121 24.94 11.47 -4.65
N GLY A 122 24.36 10.81 -3.65
CA GLY A 122 23.80 11.46 -2.47
C GLY A 122 23.03 10.50 -1.58
N GLY A 123 22.84 10.89 -0.33
CA GLY A 123 21.96 10.17 0.59
C GLY A 123 20.50 10.47 0.27
N VAL A 124 19.67 9.42 0.24
CA VAL A 124 18.21 9.53 0.11
C VAL A 124 17.54 8.77 1.25
N ALA A 125 16.35 9.20 1.65
CA ALA A 125 15.52 8.43 2.57
C ALA A 125 15.06 7.13 1.89
N VAL A 126 14.96 6.06 2.68
CA VAL A 126 14.34 4.80 2.26
C VAL A 126 13.07 4.63 3.08
N GLU A 127 11.94 4.55 2.38
CA GLU A 127 10.61 4.43 2.98
C GLU A 127 9.91 3.20 2.41
N VAL A 128 8.92 2.69 3.16
CA VAL A 128 8.15 1.50 2.78
C VAL A 128 6.67 1.83 2.86
N SER A 129 5.93 1.47 1.81
CA SER A 129 4.47 1.62 1.72
C SER A 129 3.80 0.27 1.49
N LEU A 130 2.60 0.09 2.04
CA LEU A 130 1.71 -1.05 1.75
C LEU A 130 0.55 -0.68 0.81
N ASN A 131 0.40 0.61 0.49
CA ASN A 131 -0.84 1.16 -0.06
C ASN A 131 -0.64 2.06 -1.28
N GLY A 132 0.55 2.05 -1.90
CA GLY A 132 0.94 3.05 -2.90
C GLY A 132 1.19 4.39 -2.24
#